data_AF-A0A135L2W7-F1
#
_entry.id   AF-A0A135L2W7-F1
#
_cell.length_a   1.000
_cell.length_b   1.000
_cell.length_c   1.000
_cell.angle_alpha   90.00
_cell.angle_beta   90.00
_cell.angle_gamma   90.00
#
_symmetry.space_group_name_H-M   'P 1'
#
loop_
_entity.id
_entity.type
_entity.pdbx_description
1 polymer ?
#
loop_
_entity_poly.entity_id
_entity_poly.type
_entity_poly.pdbx_seq_one_letter_code
_entity_poly.pdbx_strand_id
1 'polypeptide(L)'
;MWNHKGAILIETLVSIFIISVILMSYIPIYSQVVKEKEQRKMYDQAIILARKEMEETQLTLVSSTKQIDSYLVEVKVSSYLENILELKVTVKWEELGLGKQRQVVLRKLIYSPT
;
A
#
# COMPACT_ATOMS: atom_id res chain seq x y z
N MET A 1 -35.11 39.42 35.80
CA MET A 1 -35.34 37.97 35.92
C MET A 1 -34.69 37.28 34.74
N TRP A 2 -33.53 36.66 34.92
CA TRP A 2 -32.93 35.86 33.86
C TRP A 2 -33.85 34.66 33.59
N ASN A 3 -34.39 34.58 32.38
CA ASN A 3 -35.30 33.52 31.98
C ASN A 3 -34.50 32.21 31.94
N HIS A 4 -34.64 31.36 32.96
CA HIS A 4 -33.89 30.09 33.10
C HIS A 4 -33.90 29.24 31.82
N LYS A 5 -35.01 29.28 31.07
CA LYS A 5 -35.17 28.59 29.79
C LYS A 5 -34.20 29.09 28.71
N GLY A 6 -33.88 30.39 28.71
CA GLY A 6 -32.91 30.98 27.79
C GLY A 6 -31.47 30.59 28.11
N ALA A 7 -31.13 30.46 29.39
CA ALA A 7 -29.81 29.99 29.82
C ALA A 7 -29.57 28.54 29.39
N ILE A 8 -30.56 27.65 29.57
CA ILE A 8 -30.49 26.24 29.17
C ILE A 8 -30.32 26.10 27.64
N LEU A 9 -31.02 26.93 26.85
CA LEU A 9 -30.89 26.92 25.38
C LEU A 9 -29.47 27.32 24.94
N ILE A 10 -28.89 28.34 25.56
CA ILE A 10 -27.53 28.80 25.25
C ILE A 10 -26.52 27.70 25.61
N GLU A 11 -26.65 27.08 26.78
CA GLU A 11 -25.78 25.99 27.23
C GLU A 11 -25.85 24.77 26.30
N THR A 12 -27.05 24.45 25.81
CA THR A 12 -27.26 23.38 24.83
C THR A 12 -26.59 23.69 23.48
N LEU A 13 -26.73 24.93 23.00
CA LEU A 13 -26.09 25.36 21.75
C LEU A 13 -24.56 25.34 21.85
N VAL A 14 -24.00 25.79 22.97
CA VAL A 14 -22.56 25.72 23.24
C VAL A 14 -22.10 24.27 23.29
N SER A 15 -22.86 23.38 23.91
CA SER A 15 -22.54 21.95 23.96
C SER A 15 -22.52 21.31 22.57
N ILE A 16 -23.53 21.60 21.73
CA ILE A 16 -23.59 21.13 20.34
C ILE A 16 -22.40 21.68 19.53
N PHE A 17 -22.06 22.95 19.73
CA PHE A 17 -20.92 23.57 19.06
C PHE A 17 -19.59 22.88 19.42
N ILE A 18 -19.36 22.64 20.72
CA ILE A 18 -18.16 21.94 21.20
C ILE A 18 -18.08 20.54 20.59
N ILE A 19 -19.18 19.77 20.62
CA ILE A 19 -19.24 18.43 20.02
C ILE A 19 -18.94 18.50 18.51
N SER A 20 -19.46 19.50 17.81
CA SER A 20 -19.26 19.67 16.37
C SER A 20 -17.79 19.97 16.02
N VAL A 21 -17.13 20.84 16.80
CA VAL A 21 -15.71 21.17 16.64
C VAL A 21 -14.83 19.94 16.90
N ILE A 22 -15.16 19.17 17.95
CA ILE A 22 -14.47 17.93 18.25
C ILE A 22 -14.63 16.94 17.09
N LEU A 23 -15.86 16.71 16.60
CA LEU A 23 -16.11 15.80 15.47
C LEU A 23 -15.34 16.19 14.20
N MET A 24 -15.32 17.47 13.84
CA MET A 24 -14.58 17.95 12.67
C MET A 24 -13.08 17.66 12.76
N SER A 25 -12.53 17.65 13.97
CA SER A 25 -11.11 17.33 14.21
C SER A 25 -10.78 15.85 13.99
N TYR A 26 -11.77 14.95 14.09
CA TYR A 26 -11.59 13.51 13.86
C TYR A 26 -11.67 13.08 12.39
N ILE A 27 -12.34 13.87 11.53
CA ILE A 27 -12.45 13.59 10.09
C ILE A 27 -11.08 13.41 9.40
N PRO A 28 -10.09 14.33 9.56
CA PRO A 28 -8.79 14.17 8.91
C PRO A 28 -8.04 12.93 9.44
N ILE A 29 -8.16 12.62 10.74
CA ILE A 29 -7.55 11.44 11.36
C ILE A 29 -8.13 10.16 10.74
N TYR A 30 -9.45 10.07 10.62
CA TYR A 30 -10.10 8.91 10.01
C TYR A 30 -9.70 8.76 8.54
N SER A 31 -9.69 9.85 7.78
CA SER A 31 -9.24 9.84 6.38
C SER A 31 -7.81 9.33 6.24
N GLN A 32 -6.91 9.76 7.12
CA GLN A 32 -5.53 9.32 7.14
C GLN A 32 -5.42 7.82 7.46
N VAL A 33 -6.13 7.34 8.49
CA VAL A 33 -6.12 5.91 8.87
C VAL A 33 -6.63 5.02 7.74
N VAL A 34 -7.69 5.45 7.03
CA VAL A 34 -8.21 4.70 5.87
C VAL A 34 -7.16 4.62 4.76
N LYS A 35 -6.49 5.74 4.42
CA LYS A 35 -5.42 5.76 3.42
C LYS A 35 -4.25 4.86 3.80
N GLU A 36 -3.80 4.91 5.05
CA GLU A 36 -2.70 4.05 5.54
C GLU A 36 -3.06 2.56 5.46
N LYS A 37 -4.31 2.21 5.81
CA LYS A 37 -4.80 0.83 5.70
C LYS A 37 -4.83 0.35 4.24
N GLU A 38 -5.23 1.22 3.32
CA GLU A 38 -5.27 0.89 1.90
C GLU A 38 -3.85 0.76 1.31
N GLN A 39 -2.93 1.64 1.68
CA GLN A 39 -1.52 1.54 1.30
C GLN A 39 -0.87 0.25 1.80
N ARG A 40 -1.14 -0.15 3.06
CA ARG A 40 -0.67 -1.43 3.60
C ARG A 40 -1.22 -2.61 2.79
N LYS A 41 -2.51 -2.58 2.45
CA LYS A 41 -3.13 -3.61 1.61
C LYS A 41 -2.44 -3.71 0.24
N MET A 42 -2.13 -2.58 -0.40
CA MET A 42 -1.42 -2.58 -1.68
C MET A 42 0.00 -3.16 -1.56
N TYR A 43 0.70 -2.83 -0.47
CA TYR A 43 2.02 -3.37 -0.21
C TYR A 43 2.00 -4.90 -0.01
N ASP A 44 1.06 -5.40 0.78
CA ASP A 44 0.90 -6.84 1.01
C ASP A 44 0.56 -7.56 -0.31
N GLN A 45 -0.30 -6.99 -1.14
CA GLN A 45 -0.61 -7.50 -2.47
C GLN A 45 0.62 -7.52 -3.38
N ALA A 46 1.44 -6.46 -3.37
CA ALA A 46 2.67 -6.41 -4.16
C ALA A 46 3.66 -7.52 -3.75
N ILE A 47 3.78 -7.83 -2.45
CA ILE A 47 4.61 -8.94 -1.98
C ILE A 47 4.05 -10.29 -2.44
N ILE A 48 2.74 -10.50 -2.32
CA ILE A 48 2.08 -11.74 -2.75
C ILE A 48 2.30 -11.95 -4.25
N LEU A 49 2.09 -10.91 -5.06
CA LEU A 49 2.37 -10.94 -6.50
C LEU A 49 3.84 -11.26 -6.78
N ALA A 50 4.77 -10.57 -6.11
CA ALA A 50 6.20 -10.80 -6.32
C ALA A 50 6.60 -12.25 -5.99
N ARG A 51 6.04 -12.86 -4.93
CA ARG A 51 6.30 -14.26 -4.57
C ARG A 51 5.72 -15.23 -5.59
N LYS A 52 4.47 -15.01 -6.02
CA LYS A 52 3.83 -15.85 -7.03
C LYS A 52 4.63 -15.86 -8.34
N GLU A 53 5.06 -14.69 -8.80
CA GLU A 53 5.87 -14.57 -10.01
C GLU A 53 7.27 -15.18 -9.86
N MET A 54 7.84 -15.11 -8.66
CA MET A 54 9.11 -15.76 -8.34
C MET A 54 8.99 -17.30 -8.45
N GLU A 55 7.90 -17.87 -7.94
CA GLU A 55 7.64 -19.32 -8.02
C GLU A 55 7.37 -19.77 -9.46
N GLU A 56 6.54 -19.04 -10.19
CA GLU A 56 6.24 -19.33 -11.61
C GLU A 56 7.49 -19.22 -12.48
N THR A 57 8.31 -18.19 -12.28
CA THR A 57 9.51 -17.98 -13.10
C THR A 57 10.65 -18.90 -12.69
N GLN A 58 10.68 -19.42 -11.46
CA GLN A 58 11.66 -20.43 -11.08
C GLN A 58 11.51 -21.70 -11.94
N LEU A 59 10.32 -22.00 -12.45
CA LEU A 59 10.07 -23.17 -13.29
C LEU A 59 10.47 -22.94 -14.76
N THR A 60 10.31 -21.71 -15.26
CA THR A 60 10.52 -21.39 -16.68
C THR A 60 11.86 -20.72 -16.96
N LEU A 61 12.43 -20.01 -15.97
CA LEU A 61 13.67 -19.23 -16.06
C LEU A 61 13.68 -18.18 -17.17
N VAL A 62 12.50 -17.62 -17.50
CA VAL A 62 12.35 -16.61 -18.56
C VAL A 62 12.12 -15.21 -17.96
N SER A 63 12.84 -14.23 -18.49
CA SER A 63 12.59 -12.81 -18.16
C SER A 63 11.29 -12.34 -18.82
N SER A 64 10.45 -11.60 -18.08
CA SER A 64 9.18 -11.10 -18.60
C SER A 64 8.79 -9.78 -17.94
N THR A 65 7.94 -9.02 -18.61
CA THR A 65 7.34 -7.81 -18.05
C THR A 65 5.84 -7.86 -18.33
N LYS A 66 5.02 -7.63 -17.30
CA LYS A 66 3.55 -7.59 -17.45
C LYS A 66 2.90 -6.61 -16.49
N GLN A 67 1.75 -6.11 -16.90
CA GLN A 67 0.88 -5.29 -16.07
C GLN A 67 -0.21 -6.18 -15.46
N ILE A 68 -0.37 -6.13 -14.14
CA ILE A 68 -1.45 -6.79 -13.40
C ILE A 68 -2.14 -5.72 -12.58
N ASP A 69 -3.37 -5.36 -12.96
CA ASP A 69 -4.12 -4.25 -12.36
C ASP A 69 -3.29 -2.94 -12.36
N SER A 70 -3.06 -2.36 -11.18
CA SER A 70 -2.22 -1.16 -10.98
C SER A 70 -0.74 -1.47 -10.76
N TYR A 71 -0.33 -2.74 -10.85
CA TYR A 71 1.03 -3.20 -10.60
C TYR A 71 1.76 -3.52 -11.91
N LEU A 72 2.94 -2.94 -12.08
CA LEU A 72 3.89 -3.35 -13.12
C LEU A 72 4.85 -4.38 -12.54
N VAL A 73 4.87 -5.58 -13.11
CA VAL A 73 5.75 -6.68 -12.68
C VAL A 73 6.84 -6.90 -13.72
N GLU A 74 8.09 -6.77 -13.28
CA GLU A 74 9.30 -6.97 -14.08
C GLU A 74 10.10 -8.14 -13.51
N VAL A 75 10.31 -9.17 -14.31
CA VAL A 75 11.09 -10.34 -13.97
C VAL A 75 12.35 -10.38 -14.82
N LYS A 76 13.51 -10.48 -14.17
CA LYS A 76 14.82 -10.56 -14.81
C LYS A 76 15.55 -11.81 -14.33
N VAL A 77 16.03 -12.60 -15.27
CA VAL A 77 16.90 -13.76 -15.05
C VAL A 77 18.25 -13.43 -15.66
N SER A 78 19.29 -13.41 -14.83
CA SER A 78 20.67 -13.10 -15.25
C SER A 78 21.65 -14.10 -14.68
N SER A 79 22.75 -14.36 -15.38
CA SER A 79 23.86 -15.13 -14.81
C SER A 79 24.51 -14.32 -13.68
N TYR A 80 24.70 -14.96 -12.53
CA TYR A 80 25.38 -14.38 -11.37
C TYR A 80 26.79 -14.93 -11.23
N LEU A 81 26.93 -16.26 -11.29
CA LEU A 81 28.20 -17.00 -11.27
C LEU A 81 28.08 -18.21 -12.22
N GLU A 82 29.18 -18.92 -12.41
CA GLU A 82 29.18 -20.24 -13.06
C GLU A 82 28.12 -21.12 -12.40
N ASN A 83 27.15 -21.59 -13.20
CA ASN A 83 26.03 -22.44 -12.78
C ASN A 83 25.05 -21.79 -11.78
N ILE A 84 25.08 -20.47 -11.57
CA ILE A 84 24.15 -19.74 -10.70
C ILE A 84 23.44 -18.63 -11.49
N LEU A 85 22.12 -18.69 -11.50
CA LEU A 85 21.24 -17.66 -12.03
C LEU A 85 20.68 -16.79 -10.89
N GLU A 86 20.64 -15.48 -11.09
CA GLU A 86 19.86 -14.55 -10.26
C GLU A 86 18.50 -14.34 -10.92
N LEU A 87 17.44 -14.75 -10.23
CA LEU A 87 16.06 -14.38 -10.53
C LEU A 87 15.66 -13.18 -9.69
N LYS A 88 15.39 -12.06 -10.35
CA LYS A 88 14.97 -10.80 -9.74
C LYS A 88 13.56 -10.45 -10.19
N VAL A 89 12.64 -10.38 -9.24
CA VAL A 89 11.26 -9.94 -9.48
C VAL A 89 11.07 -8.56 -8.85
N THR A 90 10.62 -7.59 -9.65
CA THR A 90 10.35 -6.22 -9.24
C THR A 90 8.89 -5.90 -9.50
N VAL A 91 8.14 -5.54 -8.46
CA VAL A 91 6.74 -5.12 -8.58
C VAL A 91 6.66 -3.63 -8.24
N LYS A 92 6.14 -2.82 -9.15
CA LYS A 92 6.01 -1.36 -9.01
C LYS A 92 4.54 -0.95 -9.02
N TRP A 93 4.19 0.04 -8.20
CA TRP A 93 2.84 0.63 -8.19
C TRP A 93 2.90 2.09 -7.75
N GLU A 94 1.81 2.82 -7.95
CA GLU A 94 1.68 4.22 -7.52
C GLU A 94 1.04 4.31 -6.13
N GLU A 95 1.64 5.10 -5.25
CA GLU A 95 1.14 5.34 -3.90
C GLU A 95 -0.05 6.31 -3.91
N LEU A 96 -1.16 5.88 -3.28
CA LEU A 96 -2.40 6.65 -3.21
C LEU A 96 -2.17 8.05 -2.66
N GLY A 97 -2.56 9.06 -3.44
CA GLY A 97 -2.60 10.46 -3.04
C GLY A 97 -1.27 11.21 -3.04
N LEU A 98 -0.14 10.54 -3.37
CA LEU A 98 1.18 11.18 -3.41
C LEU A 98 1.86 11.10 -4.77
N GLY A 99 1.34 10.29 -5.70
CA GLY A 99 1.93 10.07 -7.03
C GLY A 99 3.34 9.49 -7.00
N LYS A 100 3.77 8.97 -5.84
CA LYS A 100 5.09 8.38 -5.65
C LYS A 100 5.06 6.93 -6.10
N GLN A 101 6.00 6.56 -6.95
CA GLN A 101 6.18 5.16 -7.32
C GLN A 101 6.82 4.39 -6.16
N ARG A 102 6.16 3.31 -5.75
CA ARG A 102 6.68 2.33 -4.80
C ARG A 102 7.07 1.06 -5.53
N GLN A 103 7.99 0.32 -4.93
CA GLN A 103 8.43 -0.95 -5.48
C GLN A 103 8.80 -1.96 -4.39
N VAL A 104 8.58 -3.23 -4.70
CA VAL A 104 9.11 -4.38 -3.96
C VAL A 104 10.04 -5.13 -4.90
N VAL A 105 11.20 -5.54 -4.39
CA VAL A 105 12.19 -6.32 -5.14
C VAL A 105 12.47 -7.59 -4.37
N LEU A 106 12.18 -8.73 -4.97
CA LEU A 106 12.60 -10.04 -4.49
C LEU A 106 13.74 -10.56 -5.36
N ARG A 107 14.69 -11.25 -4.74
CA ARG A 107 15.83 -11.87 -5.41
C ARG A 107 15.98 -13.30 -4.92
N LYS A 108 16.26 -14.21 -5.85
CA LYS A 108 16.53 -15.61 -5.55
C LYS A 108 17.69 -16.09 -6.41
N LEU A 109 18.63 -16.79 -5.78
CA LEU A 109 19.69 -17.49 -6.49
C LEU A 109 19.21 -18.91 -6.79
N ILE A 110 19.37 -19.33 -8.04
CA ILE A 110 18.97 -20.64 -8.54
C ILE A 110 20.21 -21.31 -9.11
N TYR A 111 20.49 -22.52 -8.64
CA TYR A 111 21.52 -23.36 -9.22
C TYR A 111 21.00 -24.00 -10.51
N SER A 112 21.70 -23.77 -11.61
CA SER A 112 21.44 -24.38 -12.90
C SER A 112 22.69 -25.17 -13.30
N PRO A 113 22.75 -26.48 -13.01
CA PRO A 113 23.83 -27.31 -13.53
C PRO A 113 23.66 -27.36 -15.05
N THR A 114 24.60 -26.75 -15.78
CA THR A 114 24.81 -27.02 -17.19
C THR A 114 25.25 -28.46 -17.41
#